data_AF-C8VLI7-F1
#
_entry.id   AF-C8VLI7-F1
#
_cell.length_a   1.000
_cell.length_b   1.000
_cell.length_c   1.000
_cell.angle_alpha   90.00
_cell.angle_beta   90.00
_cell.angle_gamma   90.00
#
_symmetry.space_group_name_H-M   'P 1'
#
loop_
_entity.id
_entity.type
_entity.pdbx_description
1 polymer ?
#
loop_
_entity_poly.entity_id
_entity_poly.type
_entity_poly.pdbx_seq_one_letter_code
_entity_poly.pdbx_strand_id
1 'polypeptide(L)'
;MAPTLPLPPLQRLQNLASRTFDPGATADSFREEWSNPSNYAFTILLLIGGDLIHRALAQLVGGPIAPVAFSFGWVSYATSAVCSALGEYRLMPDADTGCSLINGKNGYVRGNNSWVLGRMMRDYDYWMHPAIREKTQNLIDARWKFDQAREDEKYPDSGIKVPRPSQAGLVVSVYKPSKTLQAGVPGKDLLYWSGILCTVLQLGIASIPAGINGDWGVLMITGAATVLCYGTGALTQWKVEKWACRRLDNRNKKNFVLTRGNGAQHAIAIVSDGVGLDLEDLATGFSMIDYPTITVVAQLLTIVLGIAWVALLITASGIDTGSWYLIAVGGIGMLQNIFVAGWKRTPAAYGVPLEFVEVVGEVKVMGTLMELERRYEKLGKSLLGTFFPGDLRDNEVKQWEEIKEEWKRKKERGEGAGDDRKGK
;
A
#
# COMPACT_ATOMS: atom_id res chain seq x y z
N MET A 1 -50.06 -53.73 51.32
CA MET A 1 -50.11 -53.78 49.85
C MET A 1 -49.22 -52.68 49.32
N ALA A 2 -48.25 -53.02 48.46
CA ALA A 2 -47.20 -52.12 47.98
C ALA A 2 -47.75 -50.97 47.11
N PRO A 3 -47.11 -49.79 47.08
CA PRO A 3 -47.50 -48.71 46.19
C PRO A 3 -47.06 -49.05 44.76
N THR A 4 -48.00 -48.94 43.83
CA THR A 4 -47.78 -49.09 42.39
C THR A 4 -47.02 -47.87 41.86
N LEU A 5 -45.79 -48.08 41.36
CA LEU A 5 -45.04 -47.11 40.58
C LEU A 5 -45.79 -46.84 39.25
N PRO A 6 -46.05 -45.58 38.86
CA PRO A 6 -46.58 -45.29 37.53
C PRO A 6 -45.47 -45.49 36.49
N LEU A 7 -45.74 -46.36 35.50
CA LEU A 7 -44.92 -46.47 34.30
C LEU A 7 -44.87 -45.10 33.58
N PRO A 8 -43.72 -44.68 33.05
CA PRO A 8 -43.65 -43.44 32.28
C PRO A 8 -44.48 -43.57 30.99
N PRO A 9 -45.09 -42.48 30.51
CA PRO A 9 -45.93 -42.53 29.32
C PRO A 9 -45.07 -42.90 28.10
N LEU A 10 -45.50 -43.93 27.36
CA LEU A 10 -44.95 -44.39 26.08
C LEU A 10 -44.83 -43.26 25.03
N GLN A 11 -45.48 -42.11 25.25
CA GLN A 11 -45.36 -40.90 24.42
C GLN A 11 -43.94 -40.28 24.42
N ARG A 12 -43.12 -40.45 25.48
CA ARG A 12 -41.74 -39.91 25.47
C ARG A 12 -40.78 -40.70 24.57
N LEU A 13 -41.07 -41.97 24.30
CA LEU A 13 -40.24 -42.79 23.41
C LEU A 13 -40.57 -42.58 21.93
N GLN A 14 -41.80 -42.16 21.59
CA GLN A 14 -42.19 -41.87 20.20
C GLN A 14 -41.58 -40.56 19.67
N ASN A 15 -41.36 -39.55 20.51
CA ASN A 15 -40.70 -38.30 20.11
C ASN A 15 -39.18 -38.42 19.91
N LEU A 16 -38.58 -39.54 20.33
CA LEU A 16 -37.17 -39.86 20.05
C LEU A 16 -37.00 -40.69 18.76
N ALA A 17 -38.08 -41.19 18.17
CA ALA A 17 -38.06 -42.21 17.13
C ALA A 17 -38.41 -41.73 15.70
N SER A 18 -38.39 -40.42 15.42
CA SER A 18 -38.49 -39.92 14.03
C SER A 18 -37.68 -38.65 13.80
N ARG A 19 -36.39 -38.67 14.14
CA ARG A 19 -35.45 -37.82 13.39
C ARG A 19 -35.06 -38.58 12.12
N THR A 20 -35.98 -38.61 11.16
CA THR A 20 -35.68 -39.07 9.80
C THR A 20 -34.57 -38.18 9.25
N PHE A 21 -33.38 -38.75 9.07
CA PHE A 21 -32.28 -38.10 8.38
C PHE A 21 -32.70 -37.93 6.92
N ASP A 22 -33.21 -36.75 6.59
CA ASP A 22 -33.64 -36.39 5.24
C ASP A 22 -32.62 -35.46 4.59
N PRO A 23 -31.65 -36.01 3.83
CA PRO A 23 -30.71 -35.19 3.07
C PRO A 23 -31.39 -34.39 1.96
N GLY A 24 -32.58 -34.80 1.50
CA GLY A 24 -33.36 -34.11 0.46
C GLY A 24 -33.86 -32.76 0.93
N ALA A 25 -34.46 -32.68 2.13
CA ALA A 25 -34.89 -31.40 2.72
C ALA A 25 -33.74 -30.38 2.86
N THR A 26 -32.53 -30.86 3.21
CA THR A 26 -31.33 -30.00 3.31
C THR A 26 -30.84 -29.57 1.93
N ALA A 27 -30.81 -30.48 0.96
CA ALA A 27 -30.43 -30.17 -0.42
C ALA A 27 -31.41 -29.20 -1.10
N ASP A 28 -32.71 -29.33 -0.83
CA ASP A 28 -33.75 -28.44 -1.33
C ASP A 28 -33.64 -27.04 -0.70
N SER A 29 -33.39 -26.97 0.61
CA SER A 29 -33.10 -25.69 1.29
C SER A 29 -31.87 -24.99 0.71
N PHE A 30 -30.80 -25.74 0.40
CA PHE A 30 -29.65 -25.17 -0.29
C PHE A 30 -30.01 -24.72 -1.71
N ARG A 31 -30.73 -25.55 -2.46
CA ARG A 31 -31.14 -25.23 -3.84
C ARG A 31 -31.99 -23.96 -3.88
N GLU A 32 -32.88 -23.78 -2.91
CA GLU A 32 -33.70 -22.58 -2.75
C GLU A 32 -32.82 -21.35 -2.51
N GLU A 33 -31.89 -21.43 -1.54
CA GLU A 33 -30.95 -20.34 -1.24
C GLU A 33 -30.03 -19.99 -2.42
N TRP A 34 -29.58 -20.99 -3.20
CA TRP A 34 -28.75 -20.76 -4.39
C TRP A 34 -29.56 -20.24 -5.59
N SER A 35 -30.87 -20.49 -5.65
CA SER A 35 -31.74 -20.03 -6.74
C SER A 35 -32.28 -18.64 -6.48
N ASN A 36 -32.59 -18.31 -5.23
CA ASN A 36 -32.99 -16.99 -4.80
C ASN A 36 -32.35 -16.66 -3.44
N PRO A 37 -31.14 -16.06 -3.44
CA PRO A 37 -30.43 -15.77 -2.20
C PRO A 37 -31.27 -14.92 -1.28
N SER A 38 -31.38 -15.37 -0.03
CA SER A 38 -32.11 -14.67 1.00
C SER A 38 -31.38 -13.38 1.41
N ASN A 39 -32.09 -12.51 2.12
CA ASN A 39 -31.54 -11.29 2.72
C ASN A 39 -30.33 -11.56 3.66
N TYR A 40 -30.14 -12.80 4.12
CA TYR A 40 -29.00 -13.19 4.95
C TYR A 40 -27.69 -13.26 4.18
N ALA A 41 -27.69 -13.70 2.91
CA ALA A 41 -26.49 -13.72 2.07
C ALA A 41 -25.94 -12.30 1.88
N PHE A 42 -26.82 -11.32 1.68
CA PHE A 42 -26.45 -9.90 1.62
C PHE A 42 -25.82 -9.41 2.92
N THR A 43 -26.38 -9.79 4.07
CA THR A 43 -25.85 -9.40 5.39
C THR A 43 -24.43 -9.91 5.61
N ILE A 44 -24.13 -11.14 5.20
CA ILE A 44 -22.78 -11.73 5.30
C ILE A 44 -21.81 -10.98 4.38
N LEU A 45 -22.20 -10.69 3.14
CA LEU A 45 -21.36 -9.97 2.18
C LEU A 45 -21.07 -8.52 2.63
N LEU A 46 -21.99 -7.88 3.37
CA LEU A 46 -21.80 -6.54 3.94
C LEU A 46 -20.79 -6.53 5.09
N LEU A 47 -20.66 -7.64 5.83
CA LEU A 47 -19.75 -7.77 6.98
C LEU A 47 -18.29 -7.90 6.52
N ILE A 48 -18.07 -8.41 5.30
CA ILE A 48 -16.75 -8.69 4.76
C ILE A 48 -16.30 -7.55 3.84
N GLY A 49 -15.18 -6.91 4.16
CA GLY A 49 -14.44 -6.09 3.19
C GLY A 49 -14.33 -4.58 3.48
N GLY A 50 -14.72 -4.08 4.65
CA GLY A 50 -14.49 -2.67 5.02
C GLY A 50 -13.02 -2.25 4.87
N ASP A 51 -12.10 -3.05 5.44
CA ASP A 51 -10.64 -2.81 5.34
C ASP A 51 -10.13 -2.91 3.90
N LEU A 52 -10.75 -3.77 3.09
CA LEU A 52 -10.41 -3.90 1.68
C LEU A 52 -10.73 -2.62 0.92
N ILE A 53 -11.94 -2.07 1.13
CA ILE A 53 -12.34 -0.79 0.55
C ILE A 53 -11.41 0.33 1.01
N HIS A 54 -11.06 0.37 2.30
CA HIS A 54 -10.15 1.37 2.84
C HIS A 54 -8.80 1.38 2.12
N ARG A 55 -8.21 0.20 1.90
CA ARG A 55 -6.95 0.03 1.15
C ARG A 55 -7.10 0.35 -0.34
N ALA A 56 -8.22 -0.04 -0.96
CA ALA A 56 -8.49 0.27 -2.37
C ALA A 56 -8.65 1.79 -2.59
N LEU A 57 -9.32 2.48 -1.67
CA LEU A 57 -9.42 3.93 -1.66
C LEU A 57 -8.04 4.56 -1.51
N ALA A 58 -7.27 4.18 -0.49
CA ALA A 58 -5.92 4.67 -0.28
C ALA A 58 -5.03 4.60 -1.55
N GLN A 59 -5.19 3.54 -2.35
CA GLN A 59 -4.53 3.40 -3.65
C GLN A 59 -4.93 4.49 -4.65
N LEU A 60 -6.24 4.67 -4.87
CA LEU A 60 -6.78 5.44 -6.00
C LEU A 60 -7.11 6.91 -5.69
N VAL A 61 -7.25 7.27 -4.42
CA VAL A 61 -7.61 8.63 -4.00
C VAL A 61 -6.51 9.67 -4.30
N GLY A 62 -6.91 10.94 -4.27
CA GLY A 62 -6.05 12.10 -4.45
C GLY A 62 -6.18 12.81 -5.80
N GLY A 63 -6.94 12.20 -6.73
CA GLY A 63 -7.47 12.86 -7.92
C GLY A 63 -8.85 13.48 -7.68
N PRO A 64 -9.49 14.06 -8.71
CA PRO A 64 -10.86 14.56 -8.60
C PRO A 64 -11.89 13.43 -8.43
N ILE A 65 -11.56 12.22 -8.90
CA ILE A 65 -12.39 11.02 -8.80
C ILE A 65 -11.46 9.88 -8.37
N ALA A 66 -11.93 9.02 -7.46
CA ALA A 66 -11.28 7.77 -7.11
C ALA A 66 -12.18 6.60 -7.56
N PRO A 67 -11.85 5.94 -8.68
CA PRO A 67 -12.71 4.91 -9.26
C PRO A 67 -12.57 3.59 -8.50
N VAL A 68 -13.21 3.51 -7.33
CA VAL A 68 -13.37 2.29 -6.55
C VAL A 68 -14.80 1.80 -6.77
N ALA A 69 -14.94 0.57 -7.30
CA ALA A 69 -16.24 0.07 -7.71
C ALA A 69 -17.14 -0.23 -6.51
N PHE A 70 -18.46 -0.18 -6.72
CA PHE A 70 -19.43 -0.51 -5.67
C PHE A 70 -19.30 -1.98 -5.27
N SER A 71 -19.30 -2.27 -3.98
CA SER A 71 -19.37 -3.62 -3.44
C SER A 71 -19.93 -3.58 -2.02
N PHE A 72 -20.37 -4.72 -1.50
CA PHE A 72 -21.00 -4.80 -0.18
C PHE A 72 -20.11 -4.30 0.98
N GLY A 73 -18.77 -4.41 0.87
CA GLY A 73 -17.85 -3.90 1.90
C GLY A 73 -17.88 -2.38 2.13
N TRP A 74 -18.49 -1.59 1.23
CA TRP A 74 -18.57 -0.13 1.36
C TRP A 74 -19.35 0.35 2.57
N VAL A 75 -20.37 -0.39 2.99
CA VAL A 75 -21.17 -0.02 4.17
C VAL A 75 -20.34 -0.18 5.43
N SER A 76 -19.67 -1.32 5.60
CA SER A 76 -18.75 -1.55 6.71
C SER A 76 -17.68 -0.46 6.75
N TYR A 77 -17.10 -0.13 5.59
CA TYR A 77 -16.15 0.96 5.47
C TYR A 77 -16.75 2.32 5.87
N ALA A 78 -17.95 2.67 5.39
CA ALA A 78 -18.59 3.95 5.68
C ALA A 78 -18.82 4.16 7.18
N THR A 79 -19.24 3.11 7.90
CA THR A 79 -19.37 3.14 9.36
C THR A 79 -18.02 3.37 10.04
N SER A 80 -16.98 2.64 9.65
CA SER A 80 -15.61 2.82 10.17
C SER A 80 -15.04 4.20 9.86
N ALA A 81 -15.33 4.74 8.67
CA ALA A 81 -14.88 6.06 8.24
C ALA A 81 -15.52 7.18 9.08
N VAL A 82 -16.80 7.05 9.45
CA VAL A 82 -17.46 7.98 10.38
C VAL A 82 -16.79 7.93 11.75
N CYS A 83 -16.50 6.74 12.27
CA CYS A 83 -15.79 6.59 13.55
C CYS A 83 -14.38 7.20 13.50
N SER A 84 -13.60 6.94 12.45
CA SER A 84 -12.25 7.49 12.29
C SER A 84 -12.27 9.02 12.10
N ALA A 85 -13.24 9.54 11.35
CA ALA A 85 -13.44 10.98 11.19
C ALA A 85 -13.84 11.69 12.50
N LEU A 86 -14.54 11.01 13.42
CA LEU A 86 -14.93 11.56 14.72
C LEU A 86 -13.86 11.39 15.80
N GLY A 87 -13.18 10.25 15.84
CA GLY A 87 -12.24 9.89 16.92
C GLY A 87 -10.78 10.21 16.60
N GLU A 88 -10.36 9.93 15.37
CA GLU A 88 -8.95 10.00 14.95
C GLU A 88 -8.66 11.19 14.02
N TYR A 89 -9.70 11.88 13.56
CA TYR A 89 -9.62 13.03 12.66
C TYR A 89 -8.86 12.75 11.36
N ARG A 90 -8.96 11.52 10.84
CA ARG A 90 -8.27 11.06 9.63
C ARG A 90 -9.15 10.13 8.77
N LEU A 91 -8.77 9.97 7.50
CA LEU A 91 -9.36 9.02 6.56
C LEU A 91 -8.33 8.05 5.96
N MET A 92 -7.08 8.47 5.83
CA MET A 92 -5.99 7.70 5.24
C MET A 92 -5.49 6.62 6.22
N PRO A 93 -5.28 5.38 5.77
CA PRO A 93 -4.74 4.32 6.62
C PRO A 93 -3.27 4.58 6.98
N ASP A 94 -2.82 3.90 8.03
CA ASP A 94 -1.42 3.87 8.44
C ASP A 94 -0.50 3.21 7.41
N ALA A 95 0.81 3.35 7.60
CA ALA A 95 1.81 2.75 6.73
C ALA A 95 1.68 1.22 6.65
N ASP A 96 1.49 0.70 5.44
CA ASP A 96 1.32 -0.74 5.17
C ASP A 96 2.62 -1.56 5.38
N THR A 97 3.78 -0.91 5.32
CA THR A 97 5.07 -1.57 5.52
C THR A 97 5.99 -0.66 6.32
N GLY A 98 6.56 -1.23 7.39
CA GLY A 98 7.57 -0.56 8.20
C GLY A 98 8.80 -0.25 7.35
N CYS A 99 9.15 1.03 7.31
CA CYS A 99 10.40 1.49 6.73
C CYS A 99 10.88 2.73 7.49
N SER A 100 12.13 3.09 7.26
CA SER A 100 12.75 4.28 7.82
C SER A 100 13.19 5.20 6.70
N LEU A 101 13.04 6.50 6.95
CA LEU A 101 13.57 7.55 6.11
C LEU A 101 14.77 8.20 6.80
N ILE A 102 15.89 8.26 6.10
CA ILE A 102 17.14 8.84 6.58
C ILE A 102 17.37 10.14 5.83
N ASN A 103 17.63 11.22 6.56
CA ASN A 103 18.05 12.48 5.96
C ASN A 103 19.49 12.34 5.43
N GLY A 104 19.67 12.52 4.13
CA GLY A 104 20.93 12.33 3.41
C GLY A 104 22.02 13.36 3.72
N LYS A 105 21.76 14.36 4.58
CA LYS A 105 22.72 15.38 4.99
C LYS A 105 23.24 15.16 6.42
N ASN A 106 22.36 14.81 7.36
CA ASN A 106 22.71 14.67 8.78
C ASN A 106 22.58 13.24 9.33
N GLY A 107 22.01 12.30 8.56
CA GLY A 107 21.81 10.91 9.00
C GLY A 107 20.68 10.72 10.01
N TYR A 108 19.84 11.73 10.24
CA TYR A 108 18.70 11.61 11.14
C TYR A 108 17.67 10.63 10.58
N VAL A 109 17.32 9.64 11.38
CA VAL A 109 16.41 8.54 11.00
C VAL A 109 15.01 8.82 11.54
N ARG A 110 14.01 8.64 10.69
CA ARG A 110 12.59 8.74 11.05
C ARG A 110 11.85 7.45 10.69
N GLY A 111 10.96 7.02 11.58
CA GLY A 111 9.98 5.99 11.26
C GLY A 111 9.00 6.50 10.20
N ASN A 112 8.49 5.59 9.38
CA ASN A 112 7.50 5.92 8.36
C ASN A 112 6.07 5.73 8.87
N ASN A 113 5.30 6.81 8.90
CA ASN A 113 3.85 6.79 9.11
C ASN A 113 3.07 7.05 7.82
N SER A 114 3.74 7.26 6.69
CA SER A 114 3.10 7.47 5.39
C SER A 114 2.73 6.15 4.72
N TRP A 115 1.46 6.03 4.36
CA TRP A 115 0.99 4.96 3.48
C TRP A 115 1.73 4.96 2.13
N VAL A 116 2.00 6.12 1.54
CA VAL A 116 2.66 6.25 0.23
C VAL A 116 4.08 5.67 0.27
N LEU A 117 4.89 6.07 1.26
CA LEU A 117 6.26 5.57 1.40
C LEU A 117 6.29 4.08 1.73
N GLY A 118 5.34 3.61 2.56
CA GLY A 118 5.20 2.19 2.88
C GLY A 118 4.93 1.36 1.61
N ARG A 119 4.02 1.82 0.75
CA ARG A 119 3.70 1.13 -0.51
C ARG A 119 4.83 1.21 -1.53
N MET A 120 5.55 2.34 -1.62
CA MET A 120 6.76 2.44 -2.45
C MET A 120 7.82 1.43 -2.02
N MET A 121 8.06 1.28 -0.72
CA MET A 121 9.01 0.30 -0.19
C MET A 121 8.52 -1.15 -0.38
N ARG A 122 7.22 -1.42 -0.17
CA ARG A 122 6.62 -2.74 -0.38
C ARG A 122 6.77 -3.22 -1.83
N ASP A 123 6.46 -2.33 -2.78
CA ASP A 123 6.44 -2.65 -4.20
C ASP A 123 7.82 -2.48 -4.88
N TYR A 124 8.89 -2.24 -4.12
CA TYR A 124 10.20 -1.91 -4.69
C TYR A 124 10.71 -2.91 -5.73
N ASP A 125 10.57 -4.22 -5.50
CA ASP A 125 10.98 -5.25 -6.45
C ASP A 125 10.23 -5.18 -7.80
N TYR A 126 9.03 -4.60 -7.82
CA TYR A 126 8.27 -4.42 -9.05
C TYR A 126 8.77 -3.26 -9.90
N TRP A 127 9.05 -2.12 -9.26
CA TRP A 127 9.40 -0.89 -9.97
C TRP A 127 10.90 -0.61 -10.01
N MET A 128 11.72 -1.45 -9.35
CA MET A 128 13.18 -1.31 -9.41
C MET A 128 13.68 -1.39 -10.85
N HIS A 129 14.62 -0.50 -11.18
CA HIS A 129 15.25 -0.51 -12.49
C HIS A 129 16.02 -1.83 -12.73
N PRO A 130 16.00 -2.40 -13.96
CA PRO A 130 16.67 -3.68 -14.27
C PRO A 130 18.17 -3.71 -13.91
N ALA A 131 18.87 -2.58 -14.08
CA ALA A 131 20.29 -2.45 -13.71
C ALA A 131 20.54 -2.73 -12.21
N ILE A 132 19.57 -2.45 -11.34
CA ILE A 132 19.68 -2.73 -9.91
C ILE A 132 19.62 -4.25 -9.68
N ARG A 133 18.68 -4.93 -10.34
CA ARG A 133 18.53 -6.39 -10.25
C ARG A 133 19.80 -7.10 -10.76
N GLU A 134 20.35 -6.63 -11.87
CA GLU A 134 21.62 -7.14 -12.42
C GLU A 134 22.78 -6.92 -11.44
N LYS A 135 22.94 -5.71 -10.90
CA LYS A 135 23.99 -5.41 -9.92
C LYS A 135 23.84 -6.27 -8.65
N THR A 136 22.62 -6.44 -8.14
CA THR A 136 22.33 -7.29 -6.98
C THR A 136 22.69 -8.74 -7.24
N GLN A 137 22.33 -9.28 -8.42
CA GLN A 137 22.66 -10.63 -8.84
C GLN A 137 24.19 -10.83 -8.94
N ASN A 138 24.90 -9.88 -9.55
CA ASN A 138 26.36 -9.91 -9.67
C ASN A 138 27.05 -9.91 -8.30
N LEU A 139 26.52 -9.17 -7.32
CA LEU A 139 27.06 -9.16 -5.96
C LEU A 139 26.80 -10.47 -5.21
N ILE A 140 25.62 -11.07 -5.39
CA ILE A 140 25.29 -12.39 -4.83
C ILE A 140 26.24 -13.45 -5.39
N ASP A 141 26.47 -13.43 -6.70
CA ASP A 141 27.32 -14.41 -7.36
C ASP A 141 28.80 -14.21 -7.02
N ALA A 142 29.26 -12.95 -6.87
CA ALA A 142 30.61 -12.64 -6.39
C ALA A 142 30.84 -13.12 -4.95
N ARG A 143 29.88 -12.87 -4.05
CA ARG A 143 29.92 -13.38 -2.67
C ARG A 143 29.94 -14.90 -2.64
N TRP A 144 29.09 -15.55 -3.46
CA TRP A 144 29.00 -16.99 -3.49
C TRP A 144 30.30 -17.65 -3.95
N LYS A 145 30.95 -17.11 -4.99
CA LYS A 145 32.27 -17.56 -5.46
C LYS A 145 33.35 -17.39 -4.40
N PHE A 146 33.33 -16.26 -3.68
CA PHE A 146 34.27 -16.02 -2.59
C PHE A 146 34.08 -17.03 -1.44
N ASP A 147 32.84 -17.30 -1.05
CA ASP A 147 32.52 -18.26 0.01
C ASP A 147 32.90 -19.70 -0.40
N GLN A 148 32.70 -20.08 -1.67
CA GLN A 148 33.17 -21.36 -2.22
C GLN A 148 34.68 -21.49 -2.16
N ALA A 149 35.42 -20.50 -2.70
CA ALA A 149 36.88 -20.53 -2.72
C ALA A 149 37.48 -20.61 -1.30
N ARG A 150 36.86 -19.92 -0.34
CA ARG A 150 37.30 -19.95 1.08
C ARG A 150 37.04 -21.31 1.73
N GLU A 151 35.94 -21.98 1.37
CA GLU A 151 35.63 -23.31 1.87
C GLU A 151 36.58 -24.36 1.26
N ASP A 152 36.83 -24.29 -0.05
CA ASP A 152 37.78 -25.15 -0.74
C ASP A 152 39.22 -24.98 -0.20
N GLU A 153 39.61 -23.76 0.16
CA GLU A 153 40.91 -23.47 0.78
C GLU A 153 41.02 -24.04 2.21
N LYS A 154 39.93 -23.95 2.99
CA LYS A 154 39.94 -24.37 4.40
C LYS A 154 39.68 -25.87 4.58
N TYR A 155 38.90 -26.48 3.69
CA TYR A 155 38.45 -27.87 3.75
C TYR A 155 38.40 -28.52 2.36
N PRO A 156 39.56 -28.77 1.72
CA PRO A 156 39.66 -29.23 0.33
C PRO A 156 38.97 -30.57 0.02
N ASP A 157 38.75 -31.42 1.02
CA ASP A 157 38.14 -32.76 0.85
C ASP A 157 36.74 -32.89 1.48
N SER A 158 36.12 -31.78 1.91
CA SER A 158 34.82 -31.85 2.60
C SER A 158 33.66 -32.28 1.70
N GLY A 159 33.77 -32.05 0.37
CA GLY A 159 32.69 -32.28 -0.58
C GLY A 159 31.44 -31.42 -0.34
N ILE A 160 31.51 -30.44 0.57
CA ILE A 160 30.38 -29.60 0.96
C ILE A 160 30.14 -28.54 -0.11
N LYS A 161 28.96 -28.58 -0.74
CA LYS A 161 28.53 -27.53 -1.66
C LYS A 161 27.98 -26.35 -0.86
N VAL A 162 28.71 -25.23 -0.87
CA VAL A 162 28.25 -23.97 -0.25
C VAL A 162 26.94 -23.52 -0.93
N PRO A 163 25.83 -23.38 -0.19
CA PRO A 163 24.57 -22.93 -0.77
C PRO A 163 24.66 -21.48 -1.22
N ARG A 164 23.91 -21.12 -2.26
CA ARG A 164 23.88 -19.76 -2.79
C ARG A 164 23.24 -18.82 -1.76
N PRO A 165 23.91 -17.70 -1.37
CA PRO A 165 23.35 -16.76 -0.41
C PRO A 165 22.12 -16.05 -0.98
N SER A 166 21.13 -15.77 -0.13
CA SER A 166 19.91 -15.03 -0.52
C SER A 166 20.16 -13.53 -0.68
N GLN A 167 21.19 -12.99 -0.02
CA GLN A 167 21.55 -11.57 -0.03
C GLN A 167 23.06 -11.39 0.00
N ALA A 168 23.55 -10.31 -0.61
CA ALA A 168 24.95 -9.92 -0.60
C ALA A 168 25.10 -8.40 -0.60
N GLY A 169 25.89 -7.90 0.36
CA GLY A 169 26.22 -6.49 0.48
C GLY A 169 25.02 -5.56 0.69
N LEU A 170 25.29 -4.27 0.54
CA LEU A 170 24.27 -3.22 0.46
C LEU A 170 24.20 -2.76 -0.99
N VAL A 171 23.00 -2.54 -1.51
CA VAL A 171 22.76 -1.99 -2.84
C VAL A 171 21.96 -0.71 -2.70
N VAL A 172 22.61 0.40 -2.98
CA VAL A 172 22.01 1.74 -2.94
C VAL A 172 21.64 2.13 -4.36
N SER A 173 20.34 2.27 -4.60
CA SER A 173 19.81 2.79 -5.84
C SER A 173 19.64 4.30 -5.74
N VAL A 174 20.05 5.04 -6.77
CA VAL A 174 19.94 6.50 -6.80
C VAL A 174 18.89 6.91 -7.81
N TYR A 175 17.92 7.68 -7.33
CA TYR A 175 16.84 8.25 -8.11
C TYR A 175 16.80 9.77 -7.96
N LYS A 176 16.32 10.46 -8.99
CA LYS A 176 15.98 11.88 -8.94
C LYS A 176 14.47 12.06 -9.14
N PRO A 177 13.82 13.02 -8.48
CA PRO A 177 12.44 13.39 -8.81
C PRO A 177 12.33 13.84 -10.26
N SER A 178 11.27 13.41 -10.93
CA SER A 178 11.03 13.83 -12.31
C SER A 178 10.76 15.34 -12.37
N LYS A 179 11.38 16.01 -13.35
CA LYS A 179 11.13 17.43 -13.66
C LYS A 179 9.93 17.62 -14.59
N THR A 180 9.50 16.56 -15.27
CA THR A 180 8.41 16.61 -16.26
C THR A 180 7.06 16.32 -15.63
N LEU A 181 7.01 15.36 -14.70
CA LEU A 181 5.79 14.94 -14.02
C LEU A 181 5.61 15.72 -12.71
N GLN A 182 4.39 16.22 -12.49
CA GLN A 182 4.06 16.95 -11.27
C GLN A 182 3.94 16.00 -10.06
N ALA A 183 4.62 16.34 -8.98
CA ALA A 183 4.51 15.62 -7.71
C ALA A 183 3.22 15.96 -6.93
N GLY A 184 2.70 15.00 -6.17
CA GLY A 184 1.45 15.14 -5.42
C GLY A 184 0.18 14.99 -6.27
N VAL A 185 0.28 14.32 -7.42
CA VAL A 185 -0.84 13.99 -8.30
C VAL A 185 -0.81 12.49 -8.58
N PRO A 186 -1.90 11.75 -8.40
CA PRO A 186 -1.88 10.31 -8.64
C PRO A 186 -1.89 10.05 -10.15
N GLY A 187 -1.12 9.03 -10.57
CA GLY A 187 -1.11 8.59 -11.96
C GLY A 187 -2.38 7.83 -12.35
N LYS A 188 -2.79 7.95 -13.62
CA LYS A 188 -3.91 7.21 -14.22
C LYS A 188 -3.39 5.93 -14.89
N ASP A 189 -3.22 4.88 -14.11
CA ASP A 189 -2.74 3.59 -14.58
C ASP A 189 -3.90 2.58 -14.74
N LEU A 190 -3.55 1.32 -15.01
CA LEU A 190 -4.51 0.23 -15.21
C LEU A 190 -5.53 0.11 -14.06
N LEU A 191 -5.11 0.36 -12.81
CA LEU A 191 -5.98 0.27 -11.64
C LEU A 191 -7.04 1.37 -11.64
N TYR A 192 -6.69 2.56 -12.11
CA TYR A 192 -7.66 3.65 -12.27
C TYR A 192 -8.71 3.28 -13.33
N TRP A 193 -8.27 2.79 -14.48
CA TRP A 193 -9.18 2.41 -15.57
C TRP A 193 -10.02 1.17 -15.27
N SER A 194 -9.49 0.21 -14.50
CA SER A 194 -10.24 -0.99 -14.11
C SER A 194 -11.46 -0.64 -13.27
N GLY A 195 -11.36 0.38 -12.40
CA GLY A 195 -12.50 0.87 -11.62
C GLY A 195 -13.60 1.47 -12.48
N ILE A 196 -13.24 2.31 -13.45
CA ILE A 196 -14.22 2.90 -14.38
C ILE A 196 -14.90 1.82 -15.22
N LEU A 197 -14.11 0.90 -15.79
CA LEU A 197 -14.63 -0.22 -16.57
C LEU A 197 -15.57 -1.10 -15.74
N CYS A 198 -15.20 -1.38 -14.49
CA CYS A 198 -16.02 -2.13 -13.55
C CYS A 198 -17.34 -1.41 -13.28
N THR A 199 -17.33 -0.09 -13.02
CA THR A 199 -18.55 0.70 -12.82
C THR A 199 -19.47 0.68 -14.05
N VAL A 200 -18.92 0.80 -15.26
CA VAL A 200 -19.71 0.70 -16.50
C VAL A 200 -20.35 -0.69 -16.62
N LEU A 201 -19.58 -1.75 -16.33
CA LEU A 201 -20.08 -3.12 -16.34
C LEU A 201 -21.18 -3.34 -15.29
N GLN A 202 -21.01 -2.79 -14.08
CA GLN A 202 -22.00 -2.85 -13.00
C GLN A 202 -23.31 -2.19 -13.40
N LEU A 203 -23.27 -0.98 -13.95
CA LEU A 203 -24.46 -0.28 -14.44
C LEU A 203 -25.11 -1.03 -15.60
N GLY A 204 -24.31 -1.63 -16.49
CA GLY A 204 -24.80 -2.50 -17.56
C GLY A 204 -25.59 -3.69 -17.03
N ILE A 205 -25.03 -4.46 -16.08
CA ILE A 205 -25.71 -5.60 -15.45
C ILE A 205 -26.98 -5.14 -14.71
N ALA A 206 -26.88 -4.02 -13.98
CA ALA A 206 -28.00 -3.48 -13.23
C ALA A 206 -29.15 -2.97 -14.13
N SER A 207 -28.89 -2.66 -15.39
CA SER A 207 -29.91 -2.23 -16.35
C SER A 207 -30.73 -3.39 -16.94
N ILE A 208 -30.26 -4.64 -16.84
CA ILE A 208 -30.94 -5.82 -17.42
C ILE A 208 -32.35 -6.03 -16.82
N PRO A 209 -32.55 -6.03 -15.49
CA PRO A 209 -33.89 -6.13 -14.89
C PRO A 209 -34.83 -5.00 -15.32
N ALA A 210 -34.30 -3.79 -15.49
CA ALA A 210 -35.08 -2.63 -15.91
C ALA A 210 -35.60 -2.79 -17.34
N GLY A 211 -34.78 -3.35 -18.23
CA GLY A 211 -35.16 -3.58 -19.63
C GLY A 211 -36.09 -4.78 -19.85
N ILE A 212 -35.91 -5.87 -19.09
CA ILE A 212 -36.70 -7.10 -19.29
C ILE A 212 -38.00 -7.06 -18.47
N ASN A 213 -37.92 -6.70 -17.19
CA ASN A 213 -39.03 -6.83 -16.24
C ASN A 213 -39.67 -5.47 -15.89
N GLY A 214 -39.11 -4.36 -16.35
CA GLY A 214 -39.50 -3.01 -15.89
C GLY A 214 -39.06 -2.70 -14.45
N ASP A 215 -38.28 -3.58 -13.82
CA ASP A 215 -37.78 -3.39 -12.46
C ASP A 215 -36.49 -2.56 -12.48
N TRP A 216 -36.63 -1.28 -12.17
CA TRP A 216 -35.54 -0.31 -12.13
C TRP A 216 -34.85 -0.24 -10.75
N GLY A 217 -35.25 -1.06 -9.78
CA GLY A 217 -34.73 -1.02 -8.41
C GLY A 217 -33.22 -1.29 -8.35
N VAL A 218 -32.76 -2.36 -9.00
CA VAL A 218 -31.32 -2.73 -9.04
C VAL A 218 -30.47 -1.63 -9.69
N LEU A 219 -30.99 -1.01 -10.75
CA LEU A 219 -30.33 0.10 -11.44
C LEU A 219 -30.21 1.33 -10.55
N MET A 220 -31.30 1.70 -9.87
CA MET A 220 -31.32 2.84 -8.95
C MET A 220 -30.32 2.64 -7.80
N ILE A 221 -30.34 1.47 -7.16
CA ILE A 221 -29.42 1.18 -6.05
C ILE A 221 -27.97 1.22 -6.54
N THR A 222 -27.67 0.57 -7.66
CA THR A 222 -26.30 0.54 -8.20
C THR A 222 -25.82 1.94 -8.57
N GLY A 223 -26.69 2.76 -9.17
CA GLY A 223 -26.41 4.15 -9.49
C GLY A 223 -26.16 5.01 -8.24
N ALA A 224 -27.06 4.94 -7.26
CA ALA A 224 -26.92 5.66 -5.99
C ALA A 224 -25.66 5.22 -5.23
N ALA A 225 -25.39 3.91 -5.14
CA ALA A 225 -24.19 3.37 -4.52
C ALA A 225 -22.93 3.86 -5.22
N THR A 226 -22.91 3.88 -6.56
CA THR A 226 -21.78 4.40 -7.35
C THR A 226 -21.51 5.87 -7.04
N VAL A 227 -22.56 6.68 -6.95
CA VAL A 227 -22.45 8.10 -6.58
C VAL A 227 -21.87 8.24 -5.17
N LEU A 228 -22.31 7.43 -4.20
CA LEU A 228 -21.74 7.43 -2.86
C LEU A 228 -20.27 7.01 -2.86
N CYS A 229 -19.91 5.94 -3.56
CA CYS A 229 -18.52 5.48 -3.69
C CYS A 229 -17.60 6.59 -4.21
N TYR A 230 -18.00 7.24 -5.30
CA TYR A 230 -17.20 8.29 -5.92
C TYR A 230 -17.21 9.57 -5.08
N GLY A 231 -18.32 9.91 -4.44
CA GLY A 231 -18.43 11.03 -3.51
C GLY A 231 -17.48 10.88 -2.32
N THR A 232 -17.44 9.69 -1.70
CA THR A 232 -16.50 9.39 -0.61
C THR A 232 -15.04 9.48 -1.08
N GLY A 233 -14.73 8.98 -2.28
CA GLY A 233 -13.38 9.06 -2.86
C GLY A 233 -12.95 10.46 -3.31
N ALA A 234 -13.90 11.35 -3.58
CA ALA A 234 -13.67 12.73 -4.03
C ALA A 234 -13.45 13.73 -2.88
N LEU A 235 -13.59 13.31 -1.62
CA LEU A 235 -13.33 14.17 -0.47
C LEU A 235 -11.90 14.71 -0.52
N THR A 236 -11.76 16.04 -0.45
CA THR A 236 -10.46 16.73 -0.53
C THR A 236 -9.51 16.31 0.58
N GLN A 237 -10.05 15.85 1.71
CA GLN A 237 -9.29 15.34 2.85
C GLN A 237 -8.33 14.22 2.44
N TRP A 238 -8.74 13.28 1.58
CA TRP A 238 -7.85 12.22 1.10
C TRP A 238 -6.58 12.75 0.44
N LYS A 239 -6.70 13.82 -0.35
CA LYS A 239 -5.58 14.44 -1.04
C LYS A 239 -4.64 15.12 -0.05
N VAL A 240 -5.20 15.87 0.90
CA VAL A 240 -4.42 16.56 1.94
C VAL A 240 -3.66 15.54 2.78
N GLU A 241 -4.32 14.45 3.15
CA GLU A 241 -3.75 13.39 3.97
C GLU A 241 -2.70 12.56 3.22
N LYS A 242 -2.99 12.13 1.99
CA LYS A 242 -2.09 11.30 1.19
C LYS A 242 -0.75 11.99 0.90
N TRP A 243 -0.76 13.31 0.75
CA TRP A 243 0.43 14.14 0.56
C TRP A 243 0.53 15.22 1.64
N ALA A 244 0.46 14.80 2.91
CA ALA A 244 0.64 15.66 4.08
C ALA A 244 2.11 16.10 4.24
N CYS A 245 2.65 16.80 3.24
CA CYS A 245 4.02 17.26 3.22
C CYS A 245 4.16 18.56 2.42
N ARG A 246 5.25 19.29 2.69
CA ARG A 246 5.61 20.46 1.88
C ARG A 246 6.19 20.00 0.53
N ARG A 247 6.04 20.87 -0.47
CA ARG A 247 6.82 20.75 -1.71
C ARG A 247 8.21 21.30 -1.47
N LEU A 248 9.21 20.64 -2.05
CA LEU A 248 10.56 21.17 -2.07
C LEU A 248 10.60 22.30 -3.09
N ASP A 249 11.23 23.39 -2.67
CA ASP A 249 11.59 24.49 -3.54
C ASP A 249 13.09 24.41 -3.84
N ASN A 250 13.50 25.00 -4.98
CA ASN A 250 14.91 25.06 -5.42
C ASN A 250 15.89 25.62 -4.37
N ARG A 251 15.40 26.25 -3.30
CA ARG A 251 16.19 26.78 -2.18
C ARG A 251 16.63 25.70 -1.19
N ASN A 252 15.90 24.60 -1.07
CA ASN A 252 16.09 23.59 -0.03
C ASN A 252 16.42 22.23 -0.63
N LYS A 253 17.70 22.05 -1.02
CA LYS A 253 18.22 20.78 -1.54
C LYS A 253 18.33 19.76 -0.40
N LYS A 254 17.37 18.84 -0.32
CA LYS A 254 17.36 17.74 0.65
C LYS A 254 17.53 16.41 -0.05
N ASN A 255 18.42 15.57 0.43
CA ASN A 255 18.55 14.19 -0.03
C ASN A 255 17.91 13.28 1.00
N PHE A 256 17.30 12.20 0.55
CA PHE A 256 16.64 11.24 1.42
C PHE A 256 17.08 9.84 1.09
N VAL A 257 17.08 8.94 2.07
CA VAL A 257 17.25 7.52 1.82
C VAL A 257 16.12 6.75 2.47
N LEU A 258 15.40 5.97 1.68
CA LEU A 258 14.35 5.08 2.15
C LEU A 258 14.92 3.65 2.26
N THR A 259 14.76 3.03 3.43
CA THR A 259 15.26 1.68 3.71
C THR A 259 14.36 0.92 4.68
N ARG A 260 14.42 -0.41 4.69
CA ARG A 260 13.82 -1.24 5.75
C ARG A 260 14.70 -1.33 7.02
N GLY A 261 15.84 -0.64 7.02
CA GLY A 261 16.78 -0.61 8.15
C GLY A 261 17.93 -1.61 7.99
N ASN A 262 18.58 -1.92 9.11
CA ASN A 262 19.70 -2.86 9.11
C ASN A 262 19.22 -4.28 8.76
N GLY A 263 20.00 -5.00 7.95
CA GLY A 263 19.62 -6.31 7.38
C GLY A 263 18.83 -6.23 6.07
N ALA A 264 18.46 -5.04 5.60
CA ALA A 264 17.93 -4.87 4.25
C ALA A 264 19.06 -4.79 3.22
N GLN A 265 18.95 -5.56 2.13
CA GLN A 265 19.92 -5.50 1.02
C GLN A 265 19.79 -4.21 0.20
N HIS A 266 18.63 -3.55 0.21
CA HIS A 266 18.35 -2.40 -0.64
C HIS A 266 18.12 -1.12 0.16
N ALA A 267 18.74 -0.03 -0.32
CA ALA A 267 18.42 1.33 0.08
C ALA A 267 18.11 2.19 -1.16
N ILE A 268 17.14 3.07 -1.04
CA ILE A 268 16.67 3.92 -2.14
C ILE A 268 17.06 5.35 -1.79
N ALA A 269 18.15 5.83 -2.39
CA ALA A 269 18.57 7.21 -2.29
C ALA A 269 17.81 8.08 -3.30
N ILE A 270 17.21 9.15 -2.82
CA ILE A 270 16.46 10.14 -3.61
C ILE A 270 17.19 11.46 -3.48
N VAL A 271 17.82 11.89 -4.58
CA VAL A 271 18.55 13.15 -4.69
C VAL A 271 17.58 14.17 -5.28
N SER A 272 16.98 15.02 -4.44
CA SER A 272 15.86 15.84 -4.87
C SER A 272 16.25 17.03 -5.75
N ASP A 273 17.47 17.54 -5.58
CA ASP A 273 17.94 18.81 -6.18
C ASP A 273 16.95 19.98 -5.99
N GLY A 274 16.11 19.94 -4.93
CA GLY A 274 15.10 20.96 -4.65
C GLY A 274 13.79 20.80 -5.43
N VAL A 275 13.58 19.66 -6.09
CA VAL A 275 12.37 19.32 -6.84
C VAL A 275 11.62 18.18 -6.12
N GLY A 276 10.29 18.22 -6.12
CA GLY A 276 9.45 17.13 -5.61
C GLY A 276 8.82 17.39 -4.23
N LEU A 277 8.55 16.33 -3.49
CA LEU A 277 7.94 16.39 -2.16
C LEU A 277 9.01 16.26 -1.06
N ASP A 278 8.80 16.94 0.06
CA ASP A 278 9.62 16.76 1.25
C ASP A 278 9.25 15.42 1.90
N LEU A 279 10.08 14.41 1.67
CA LEU A 279 9.79 13.05 2.13
C LEU A 279 9.90 12.93 3.65
N GLU A 280 10.64 13.82 4.34
CA GLU A 280 10.72 13.81 5.81
C GLU A 280 9.40 14.22 6.45
N ASP A 281 8.80 15.29 5.93
CA ASP A 281 7.47 15.71 6.35
C ASP A 281 6.46 14.61 6.03
N LEU A 282 6.59 13.99 4.85
CA LEU A 282 5.71 12.88 4.46
C LEU A 282 5.85 11.69 5.42
N ALA A 283 7.08 11.29 5.79
CA ALA A 283 7.35 10.16 6.68
C ALA A 283 6.86 10.39 8.11
N THR A 284 6.97 11.64 8.60
CA THR A 284 6.40 12.00 9.90
C THR A 284 4.88 12.00 9.84
N GLY A 285 4.27 12.59 8.80
CA GLY A 285 2.82 12.56 8.59
C GLY A 285 2.02 12.92 9.86
N PHE A 286 0.82 12.35 9.99
CA PHE A 286 -0.15 12.62 11.06
C PHE A 286 0.35 12.43 12.51
N SER A 287 1.57 11.93 12.72
CA SER A 287 2.13 11.85 14.08
C SER A 287 2.46 13.23 14.68
N MET A 288 2.49 14.29 13.86
CA MET A 288 2.55 15.65 14.38
C MET A 288 1.14 16.16 14.68
N ILE A 289 0.90 16.55 15.94
CA ILE A 289 -0.34 17.17 16.44
C ILE A 289 -0.76 18.40 15.60
N ASP A 290 0.20 19.02 14.91
CA ASP A 290 0.04 20.29 14.17
C ASP A 290 -0.27 20.14 12.67
N TYR A 291 -0.37 18.91 12.13
CA TYR A 291 -0.69 18.69 10.71
C TYR A 291 -2.19 18.43 10.50
N PRO A 292 -2.75 18.76 9.32
CA PRO A 292 -4.14 19.18 9.19
C PRO A 292 -5.10 18.08 9.63
N THR A 293 -5.70 18.32 10.78
CA THR A 293 -6.87 17.58 11.26
C THR A 293 -7.97 17.66 10.21
N ILE A 294 -8.79 16.61 10.11
CA ILE A 294 -9.97 16.63 9.22
C ILE A 294 -10.73 17.94 9.39
N THR A 295 -10.94 18.65 8.29
CA THR A 295 -11.72 19.89 8.32
C THR A 295 -13.14 19.56 8.80
N VAL A 296 -13.75 20.46 9.58
CA VAL A 296 -15.15 20.27 10.06
C VAL A 296 -16.09 19.99 8.89
N VAL A 297 -15.85 20.62 7.73
CA VAL A 297 -16.61 20.35 6.49
C VAL A 297 -16.42 18.90 6.03
N ALA A 298 -15.19 18.40 5.94
CA ALA A 298 -14.94 17.01 5.55
C ALA A 298 -15.50 16.00 6.56
N GLN A 299 -15.49 16.33 7.85
CA GLN A 299 -16.09 15.52 8.90
C GLN A 299 -17.62 15.45 8.73
N LEU A 300 -18.28 16.60 8.56
CA LEU A 300 -19.73 16.66 8.30
C LEU A 300 -20.10 15.92 7.01
N LEU A 301 -19.32 16.08 5.94
CA LEU A 301 -19.53 15.35 4.69
C LEU A 301 -19.39 13.83 4.87
N THR A 302 -18.40 13.38 5.64
CA THR A 302 -18.24 11.95 5.96
C THR A 302 -19.43 11.40 6.73
N ILE A 303 -19.96 12.16 7.70
CA ILE A 303 -21.17 11.80 8.46
C ILE A 303 -22.39 11.73 7.53
N VAL A 304 -22.59 12.72 6.67
CA VAL A 304 -23.71 12.74 5.70
C VAL A 304 -23.62 11.56 4.75
N LEU A 305 -22.43 11.24 4.25
CA LEU A 305 -22.20 10.06 3.40
C LEU A 305 -22.50 8.76 4.16
N GLY A 306 -22.10 8.65 5.43
CA GLY A 306 -22.43 7.50 6.29
C GLY A 306 -23.94 7.32 6.48
N ILE A 307 -24.67 8.40 6.76
CA ILE A 307 -26.14 8.37 6.86
C ILE A 307 -26.77 7.97 5.53
N ALA A 308 -26.25 8.49 4.41
CA ALA A 308 -26.74 8.14 3.08
C ALA A 308 -26.52 6.66 2.74
N TRP A 309 -25.39 6.07 3.16
CA TRP A 309 -25.15 4.63 3.04
C TRP A 309 -26.18 3.79 3.83
N VAL A 310 -26.52 4.21 5.05
CA VAL A 310 -27.55 3.53 5.85
C VAL A 310 -28.93 3.66 5.19
N ALA A 311 -29.29 4.84 4.70
CA ALA A 311 -30.54 5.06 3.98
C ALA A 311 -30.63 4.20 2.70
N LEU A 312 -29.52 4.09 1.96
CA LEU A 312 -29.44 3.23 0.78
C LEU A 312 -29.61 1.75 1.13
N LEU A 313 -29.06 1.29 2.25
CA LEU A 313 -29.25 -0.08 2.71
C LEU A 313 -30.70 -0.40 3.09
N ILE A 314 -31.36 0.52 3.82
CA ILE A 314 -32.79 0.36 4.15
C ILE A 314 -33.60 0.26 2.86
N THR A 315 -33.30 1.12 1.88
CA THR A 315 -33.94 1.08 0.57
C THR A 315 -33.66 -0.23 -0.16
N ALA A 316 -32.43 -0.75 -0.09
CA ALA A 316 -32.05 -2.01 -0.70
C ALA A 316 -32.75 -3.22 -0.12
N SER A 317 -33.13 -3.19 1.16
CA SER A 317 -33.88 -4.26 1.79
C SER A 317 -35.31 -4.42 1.27
N GLY A 318 -35.83 -3.42 0.53
CA GLY A 318 -37.14 -3.48 -0.11
C GLY A 318 -37.15 -4.15 -1.49
N ILE A 319 -36.01 -4.67 -1.97
CA ILE A 319 -35.95 -5.39 -3.25
C ILE A 319 -36.20 -6.88 -3.01
N ASP A 320 -37.35 -7.36 -3.47
CA ASP A 320 -37.71 -8.78 -3.42
C ASP A 320 -37.43 -9.51 -4.75
N THR A 321 -37.20 -8.76 -5.83
CA THR A 321 -36.99 -9.29 -7.19
C THR A 321 -35.62 -8.92 -7.76
N GLY A 322 -34.94 -9.87 -8.40
CA GLY A 322 -33.66 -9.60 -9.09
C GLY A 322 -32.42 -9.51 -8.20
N SER A 323 -32.48 -10.05 -6.97
CA SER A 323 -31.37 -10.12 -6.00
C SER A 323 -30.05 -10.63 -6.59
N TRP A 324 -30.11 -11.59 -7.53
CA TRP A 324 -28.92 -12.14 -8.19
C TRP A 324 -28.15 -11.09 -9.01
N TYR A 325 -28.83 -10.12 -9.62
CA TYR A 325 -28.17 -9.03 -10.34
C TYR A 325 -27.40 -8.12 -9.38
N LEU A 326 -27.96 -7.83 -8.21
CA LEU A 326 -27.30 -7.04 -7.18
C LEU A 326 -26.08 -7.79 -6.60
N ILE A 327 -26.19 -9.10 -6.39
CA ILE A 327 -25.07 -9.95 -5.97
C ILE A 327 -23.98 -9.98 -7.03
N ALA A 328 -24.33 -10.13 -8.30
CA ALA A 328 -23.37 -10.11 -9.41
C ALA A 328 -22.64 -8.76 -9.48
N VAL A 329 -23.38 -7.65 -9.40
CA VAL A 329 -22.82 -6.28 -9.35
C VAL A 329 -21.85 -6.14 -8.17
N GLY A 330 -22.28 -6.47 -6.95
CA GLY A 330 -21.46 -6.32 -5.75
C GLY A 330 -20.25 -7.26 -5.74
N GLY A 331 -20.38 -8.48 -6.27
CA GLY A 331 -19.31 -9.46 -6.39
C GLY A 331 -18.23 -9.04 -7.39
N ILE A 332 -18.62 -8.54 -8.56
CA ILE A 332 -17.67 -7.99 -9.56
C ILE A 332 -16.90 -6.81 -8.96
N GLY A 333 -17.59 -5.92 -8.24
CA GLY A 333 -16.93 -4.81 -7.56
C GLY A 333 -15.99 -5.27 -6.46
N MET A 334 -16.37 -6.30 -5.69
CA MET A 334 -15.50 -6.87 -4.66
C MET A 334 -14.21 -7.43 -5.28
N LEU A 335 -14.29 -8.16 -6.39
CA LEU A 335 -13.11 -8.65 -7.12
C LEU A 335 -12.22 -7.50 -7.60
N GLN A 336 -12.81 -6.43 -8.14
CA GLN A 336 -12.04 -5.25 -8.55
C GLN A 336 -11.36 -4.57 -7.35
N ASN A 337 -12.04 -4.47 -6.22
CA ASN A 337 -11.50 -3.88 -5.00
C ASN A 337 -10.36 -4.73 -4.41
N ILE A 338 -10.48 -6.08 -4.43
CA ILE A 338 -9.39 -7.01 -4.09
C ILE A 338 -8.17 -6.76 -4.97
N PHE A 339 -8.39 -6.70 -6.29
CA PHE A 339 -7.34 -6.45 -7.25
C PHE A 339 -6.65 -5.11 -6.96
N VAL A 340 -7.41 -4.02 -6.82
CA VAL A 340 -6.85 -2.69 -6.55
C VAL A 340 -6.10 -2.64 -5.23
N ALA A 341 -6.67 -3.14 -4.14
CA ALA A 341 -6.04 -3.09 -2.81
C ALA A 341 -4.72 -3.87 -2.75
N GLY A 342 -4.63 -4.99 -3.47
CA GLY A 342 -3.46 -5.87 -3.46
C GLY A 342 -2.37 -5.49 -4.47
N TRP A 343 -2.73 -4.90 -5.61
CA TRP A 343 -1.79 -4.76 -6.73
C TRP A 343 -0.63 -3.82 -6.45
N LYS A 344 0.50 -4.08 -7.11
CA LYS A 344 1.74 -3.31 -7.04
C LYS A 344 1.71 -2.12 -8.01
N ARG A 345 2.21 -0.95 -7.60
CA ARG A 345 2.27 0.26 -8.46
C ARG A 345 3.63 0.92 -8.43
N THR A 346 3.90 1.74 -9.44
CA THR A 346 5.10 2.57 -9.53
C THR A 346 4.99 3.84 -8.68
N PRO A 347 6.11 4.43 -8.21
CA PRO A 347 6.13 5.69 -7.47
C PRO A 347 5.35 6.85 -8.13
N ALA A 348 5.43 6.97 -9.46
CA ALA A 348 4.68 7.99 -10.21
C ALA A 348 3.16 7.87 -10.02
N ALA A 349 2.65 6.65 -9.87
CA ALA A 349 1.23 6.38 -9.65
C ALA A 349 0.75 6.86 -8.27
N TYR A 350 1.65 6.84 -7.27
CA TYR A 350 1.42 7.39 -5.93
C TYR A 350 1.67 8.91 -5.83
N GLY A 351 2.07 9.56 -6.93
CA GLY A 351 2.39 10.99 -6.97
C GLY A 351 3.81 11.35 -6.54
N VAL A 352 4.73 10.38 -6.54
CA VAL A 352 6.17 10.59 -6.32
C VAL A 352 6.92 10.11 -7.57
N PRO A 353 6.88 10.85 -8.69
CA PRO A 353 7.55 10.42 -9.91
C PRO A 353 9.07 10.45 -9.74
N LEU A 354 9.72 9.31 -9.95
CA LEU A 354 11.16 9.11 -9.79
C LEU A 354 11.78 8.63 -11.10
N GLU A 355 12.96 9.16 -11.43
CA GLU A 355 13.78 8.79 -12.56
C GLU A 355 15.07 8.12 -12.06
N PHE A 356 15.38 6.95 -12.61
CA PHE A 356 16.58 6.20 -12.23
C PHE A 356 17.83 6.90 -12.76
N VAL A 357 18.84 7.05 -11.90
CA VAL A 357 20.15 7.61 -12.27
C VAL A 357 21.19 6.50 -12.34
N GLU A 358 21.44 5.84 -11.21
CA GLU A 358 22.48 4.84 -11.10
C GLU A 358 22.28 3.91 -9.90
N VAL A 359 23.14 2.89 -9.82
CA VAL A 359 23.18 1.94 -8.70
C VAL A 359 24.61 1.80 -8.19
N VAL A 360 24.77 1.89 -6.87
CA VAL A 360 26.02 1.70 -6.17
C VAL A 360 25.89 0.46 -5.28
N GLY A 361 26.86 -0.45 -5.35
CA GLY A 361 26.82 -1.67 -4.56
C GLY A 361 28.14 -2.42 -4.62
N GLU A 362 28.61 -2.82 -3.45
CA GLU A 362 29.83 -3.60 -3.23
C GLU A 362 29.54 -4.79 -2.31
N VAL A 363 30.39 -5.82 -2.37
CA VAL A 363 30.22 -7.03 -1.53
C VAL A 363 30.29 -6.67 -0.04
N LYS A 364 31.14 -5.70 0.30
CA LYS A 364 31.22 -5.13 1.66
C LYS A 364 30.37 -3.87 1.76
N VAL A 365 29.55 -3.79 2.81
CA VAL A 365 28.69 -2.63 3.11
C VAL A 365 29.52 -1.34 3.19
N MET A 366 30.66 -1.36 3.90
CA MET A 366 31.54 -0.18 4.02
C MET A 366 32.02 0.34 2.66
N GLY A 367 32.38 -0.56 1.74
CA GLY A 367 32.78 -0.19 0.38
C GLY A 367 31.66 0.52 -0.38
N THR A 368 30.41 0.05 -0.21
CA THR A 368 29.23 0.69 -0.80
C THR A 368 29.03 2.09 -0.24
N LEU A 369 29.17 2.26 1.08
CA LEU A 369 28.99 3.56 1.75
C LEU A 369 30.06 4.58 1.34
N MET A 370 31.31 4.16 1.26
CA MET A 370 32.42 5.00 0.81
C MET A 370 32.28 5.40 -0.66
N GLU A 371 31.90 4.45 -1.52
CA GLU A 371 31.67 4.73 -2.93
C GLU A 371 30.47 5.68 -3.13
N LEU A 372 29.42 5.54 -2.32
CA LEU A 372 28.29 6.46 -2.32
C LEU A 372 28.72 7.87 -1.86
N GLU A 373 29.58 7.99 -0.84
CA GLU A 373 30.10 9.28 -0.38
C GLU A 373 30.99 9.97 -1.43
N ARG A 374 31.78 9.20 -2.19
CA ARG A 374 32.61 9.73 -3.28
C ARG A 374 31.77 10.35 -4.40
N ARG A 375 30.59 9.76 -4.67
CA ARG A 375 29.65 10.23 -5.70
C ARG A 375 28.74 11.34 -5.21
N TYR A 376 28.21 11.21 -3.99
CA TYR A 376 27.25 12.14 -3.39
C TYR A 376 27.71 12.57 -2.00
N GLU A 377 28.02 13.87 -1.86
CA GLU A 377 28.49 14.44 -0.60
C GLU A 377 27.49 14.18 0.55
N LYS A 378 27.98 13.67 1.69
CA LYS A 378 27.24 13.35 2.92
C LYS A 378 26.25 12.20 2.85
N LEU A 379 25.92 11.70 1.66
CA LEU A 379 24.92 10.66 1.50
C LEU A 379 25.40 9.32 2.05
N GLY A 380 26.64 8.92 1.74
CA GLY A 380 27.24 7.70 2.30
C GLY A 380 27.39 7.78 3.81
N LYS A 381 27.86 8.92 4.31
CA LYS A 381 28.03 9.17 5.75
C LYS A 381 26.70 9.13 6.51
N SER A 382 25.61 9.62 5.91
CA SER A 382 24.29 9.61 6.53
C SER A 382 23.75 8.20 6.82
N LEU A 383 24.20 7.22 6.05
CA LEU A 383 23.77 5.81 6.15
C LEU A 383 24.60 5.00 7.14
N LEU A 384 25.77 5.52 7.53
CA LEU A 384 26.72 4.81 8.38
C LEU A 384 26.08 4.35 9.69
N GLY A 385 25.38 5.25 10.40
CA GLY A 385 24.74 4.93 11.67
C GLY A 385 23.63 3.87 11.59
N THR A 386 23.00 3.67 10.42
CA THR A 386 21.94 2.67 10.25
C THR A 386 22.48 1.30 9.83
N PHE A 387 23.42 1.27 8.89
CA PHE A 387 23.93 0.02 8.32
C PHE A 387 25.23 -0.49 8.96
N PHE A 388 25.91 0.37 9.72
CA PHE A 388 27.13 0.05 10.43
C PHE A 388 27.15 0.76 11.80
N PRO A 389 26.37 0.28 12.78
CA PRO A 389 26.27 0.92 14.10
C PRO A 389 27.51 0.72 14.99
N GLY A 390 28.57 0.10 14.48
CA GLY A 390 29.82 -0.13 15.22
C GLY A 390 30.87 0.94 14.97
N ASP A 391 31.95 0.88 15.75
CA ASP A 391 33.08 1.78 15.59
C ASP A 391 33.82 1.52 14.28
N LEU A 392 34.19 2.61 13.60
CA LEU A 392 35.06 2.56 12.43
C LEU A 392 36.46 2.15 12.85
N ARG A 393 37.09 1.28 12.05
CA ARG A 393 38.51 0.95 12.22
C ARG A 393 39.38 2.13 11.80
N ASP A 394 40.59 2.23 12.33
CA ASP A 394 41.52 3.34 12.01
C ASP A 394 41.79 3.49 10.51
N ASN A 395 41.83 2.39 9.76
CA ASN A 395 41.99 2.44 8.31
C ASN A 395 40.74 2.97 7.59
N GLU A 396 39.54 2.65 8.09
CA GLU A 396 38.28 3.16 7.54
C GLU A 396 38.14 4.66 7.84
N VAL A 397 38.53 5.10 9.04
CA VAL A 397 38.56 6.53 9.40
C VAL A 397 39.43 7.33 8.44
N LYS A 398 40.66 6.85 8.17
CA LYS A 398 41.55 7.49 7.19
C LYS A 398 40.92 7.60 5.81
N GLN A 399 40.27 6.54 5.33
CA GLN A 399 39.58 6.55 4.04
C GLN A 399 38.41 7.56 4.01
N TRP A 400 37.65 7.68 5.09
CA TRP A 400 36.59 8.70 5.20
C TRP A 400 37.15 10.13 5.24
N GLU A 401 38.30 10.34 5.88
CA GLU A 401 39.00 11.63 5.89
C GLU A 401 39.54 12.01 4.51
N GLU A 402 40.12 11.06 3.78
CA GLU A 402 40.57 11.25 2.39
C GLU A 402 39.41 11.70 1.48
N ILE A 403 38.27 11.01 1.54
CA ILE A 403 37.07 11.39 0.75
C ILE A 403 36.58 12.78 1.14
N LYS A 404 36.63 13.14 2.43
CA LYS A 404 36.27 14.47 2.91
C LYS A 404 37.22 15.55 2.38
N GLU A 405 38.52 15.26 2.30
CA GLU A 405 39.50 16.16 1.69
C GLU A 405 39.28 16.30 0.17
N GLU A 406 38.97 15.23 -0.53
CA GLU A 406 38.65 15.27 -1.97
C GLU A 406 37.46 16.23 -2.23
N TRP A 407 36.41 16.14 -1.43
CA TRP A 407 35.28 17.07 -1.52
C TRP A 407 35.67 18.52 -1.20
N LYS A 408 36.56 18.73 -0.21
CA LYS A 408 37.08 20.07 0.10
C LYS A 408 37.85 20.65 -1.10
N ARG A 409 38.74 19.86 -1.71
CA ARG A 409 39.51 20.25 -2.91
C ARG A 409 38.59 20.52 -4.11
N LYS A 410 37.56 19.70 -4.33
CA LYS A 410 36.55 19.93 -5.38
C LYS A 410 35.79 21.24 -5.17
N LYS A 411 35.46 21.59 -3.93
CA LYS A 411 34.82 22.88 -3.59
C LYS A 411 35.76 24.06 -3.82
N GLU A 412 37.01 23.95 -3.42
CA GLU A 412 38.05 24.97 -3.64
C GLU A 412 38.29 25.22 -5.14
N ARG A 413 38.18 24.17 -5.98
CA ARG A 413 38.26 24.28 -7.45
C ARG A 413 36.98 24.82 -8.12
N GLY A 414 35.91 25.04 -7.37
CA GLY A 414 34.61 25.45 -7.91
C GLY A 414 33.85 24.34 -8.66
N GLU A 415 34.37 23.11 -8.64
CA GLU A 415 33.77 21.93 -9.28
C GLU A 415 32.73 21.23 -8.38
N GLY A 416 32.68 21.60 -7.09
CA GLY A 416 31.74 21.06 -6.10
C GLY A 416 30.27 21.47 -6.26
N ALA A 417 29.93 22.23 -7.30
CA ALA A 417 28.56 22.64 -7.67
C ALA A 417 28.24 22.32 -9.14
N GLY A 418 28.86 21.27 -9.68
CA GLY A 418 28.74 20.85 -11.08
C GLY A 418 27.44 20.11 -11.43
N ASP A 419 26.28 20.75 -11.25
CA ASP A 419 25.07 20.53 -12.07
C ASP A 419 24.16 21.79 -12.11
N ASP A 420 24.60 22.94 -11.56
CA ASP A 420 23.76 24.14 -11.39
C ASP A 420 23.86 25.16 -12.56
N ARG A 421 24.42 24.79 -13.74
CA ARG A 421 24.66 25.76 -14.84
C ARG A 421 24.42 25.29 -16.28
N LYS A 422 23.64 24.23 -16.51
CA LYS A 422 23.14 23.92 -17.87
C LYS A 422 21.62 23.76 -17.87
N GLY A 423 20.94 24.87 -18.13
CA GLY A 423 19.49 24.95 -18.27
C GLY A 423 19.03 26.41 -18.26
N LYS A 424 19.56 27.19 -19.19
CA LYS A 424 18.89 28.42 -19.66
C LYS A 424 17.90 28.03 -20.75
#